data_AF-A0A1Y4HDQ3-F1
#
_entry.id   AF-A0A1Y4HDQ3-F1
#
_cell.length_a   1.000
_cell.length_b   1.000
_cell.length_c   1.000
_cell.angle_alpha   90.00
_cell.angle_beta   90.00
_cell.angle_gamma   90.00
#
_symmetry.space_group_name_H-M   'P 1'
#
loop_
_entity.id
_entity.type
_entity.pdbx_description
1 polymer ?
#
loop_
_entity_poly.entity_id
_entity_poly.type
_entity_poly.pdbx_seq_one_letter_code
_entity_poly.pdbx_strand_id
1 'polypeptide(L)' 'MEHWITGAVFEHQHDIVIGPVANDRVYAAFALYEGGLLDKAELINELKTYVLVDQWLFHTERSLGSISFKEAKEVRV' A
#
# COMPACT_ATOMS: atom_id res chain seq x y z
N MET A 1 2.21 25.53 2.39
CA MET A 1 1.91 24.20 1.81
C MET A 1 2.59 23.10 2.67
N GLU A 2 2.53 23.19 4.00
CA GLU A 2 3.35 22.35 4.91
C GLU A 2 2.57 21.84 6.15
N HIS A 3 1.24 21.97 6.19
CA HIS A 3 0.44 21.71 7.41
C HIS A 3 -0.30 20.36 7.46
N TRP A 4 -0.08 19.44 6.52
CA TRP A 4 -0.83 18.16 6.48
C TRP A 4 -0.03 16.92 6.90
N ILE A 5 1.29 17.03 7.14
CA ILE A 5 2.15 15.90 7.51
C ILE A 5 2.36 15.86 9.02
N THR A 6 1.27 15.77 9.79
CA THR A 6 1.33 15.22 11.14
C THR A 6 0.19 14.22 11.27
N GLY A 7 0.24 13.18 10.43
CA GLY A 7 -0.64 12.03 10.60
C GLY A 7 -0.46 11.51 12.02
N ALA A 8 -1.57 11.29 12.75
CA ALA A 8 -1.52 10.59 14.02
C ALA A 8 -0.72 9.30 13.81
N VAL A 9 0.29 9.06 14.65
CA VAL A 9 1.01 7.78 14.64
C VAL A 9 -0.01 6.72 15.00
N PHE A 10 -0.44 5.94 14.00
CA PHE A 10 -1.33 4.82 14.24
C PHE A 10 -0.53 3.73 14.92
N GLU A 11 -0.67 3.62 16.23
CA GLU A 11 -0.06 2.53 17.00
C GLU A 11 -1.01 1.33 17.06
N HIS A 12 -0.49 0.16 16.69
CA HIS A 12 -1.19 -1.11 16.82
C HIS A 12 -0.28 -2.17 17.44
N GLN A 13 -0.89 -3.20 18.03
CA GLN A 13 -0.17 -4.29 18.70
C GLN A 13 -0.03 -5.56 17.83
N HIS A 14 -0.42 -5.51 16.55
CA HIS A 14 -0.30 -6.64 15.63
C HIS A 14 1.15 -6.84 15.16
N ASP A 15 1.61 -8.09 15.20
CA ASP A 15 2.93 -8.49 14.70
C ASP A 15 3.00 -8.51 13.16
N ILE A 16 1.88 -8.87 12.51
CA ILE A 16 1.74 -8.97 11.05
C ILE A 16 0.44 -8.28 10.63
N VAL A 17 0.52 -7.45 9.59
CA VAL A 17 -0.64 -6.81 8.95
C VAL A 17 -0.73 -7.26 7.49
N ILE A 18 -1.91 -7.69 7.07
CA ILE A 18 -2.18 -8.11 5.69
C ILE A 18 -3.15 -7.10 5.08
N GLY A 19 -2.80 -6.56 3.93
CA GLY A 19 -3.55 -5.47 3.31
C GLY A 19 -3.46 -5.45 1.79
N PRO A 20 -4.28 -4.59 1.16
CA PRO A 20 -4.17 -4.33 -0.26
C PRO A 20 -2.84 -3.65 -0.59
N VAL A 21 -2.25 -3.98 -1.73
CA VAL A 21 -1.08 -3.25 -2.24
C VAL A 21 -1.51 -1.85 -2.68
N ALA A 22 -0.87 -0.82 -2.13
CA ALA A 22 -0.91 0.51 -2.71
C ALA A 22 -0.16 0.47 -4.04
N ASN A 23 -0.89 0.50 -5.16
CA ASN A 23 -0.33 0.52 -6.51
C ASN A 23 -0.09 1.98 -6.95
N ASP A 24 0.93 2.22 -7.78
CA ASP A 24 1.24 3.50 -8.45
C ASP A 24 0.02 4.21 -9.07
N ARG A 25 -1.00 3.42 -9.45
CA ARG A 25 -2.31 3.92 -9.88
C ARG A 25 -2.98 4.90 -8.91
N VAL A 26 -2.76 4.73 -7.60
CA VAL A 26 -3.30 5.64 -6.57
C VAL A 26 -2.73 7.05 -6.78
N TYR A 27 -1.41 7.17 -6.93
CA TYR A 27 -0.75 8.46 -7.16
C TYR A 27 -1.13 9.06 -8.52
N ALA A 28 -1.24 8.24 -9.56
CA ALA A 28 -1.68 8.69 -10.88
C ALA A 28 -3.11 9.26 -10.84
N ALA A 29 -4.03 8.60 -10.14
CA ALA A 29 -5.41 9.06 -10.00
C ALA A 29 -5.49 10.41 -9.26
N PHE A 30 -4.70 10.60 -8.20
CA PHE A 30 -4.63 11.89 -7.51
C PHE A 30 -4.07 13.00 -8.40
N ALA A 31 -3.00 12.74 -9.16
CA ALA A 31 -2.43 13.72 -10.07
C ALA A 31 -3.44 14.17 -11.15
N LEU A 32 -4.25 13.23 -11.67
CA LEU A 32 -5.30 13.53 -12.64
C LEU A 32 -6.46 14.34 -12.03
N TYR A 33 -6.86 14.03 -10.80
CA TYR A 33 -7.88 14.80 -10.07
C TYR A 33 -7.41 16.21 -9.73
N GLU A 34 -6.17 16.38 -9.24
CA GLU A 34 -5.57 17.69 -8.96
C GLU A 34 -5.41 18.53 -10.23
N GLY A 35 -5.16 17.88 -11.37
CA GLY A 35 -5.16 18.49 -12.70
C GLY A 35 -6.54 18.83 -13.27
N GLY A 36 -7.62 18.49 -12.57
CA GLY A 36 -9.00 18.74 -13.00
C GLY A 36 -9.50 17.84 -14.13
N LEU A 37 -8.78 16.74 -14.41
CA LEU A 37 -9.12 15.77 -15.47
C LEU A 37 -10.03 14.65 -14.98
N LEU A 38 -10.09 14.43 -13.66
CA LEU A 38 -11.06 13.55 -13.02
C LEU A 38 -11.94 14.38 -12.08
N ASP A 39 -13.21 14.00 -11.99
CA ASP A 39 -14.08 14.47 -10.92
C ASP A 39 -13.96 13.59 -9.65
N LYS A 40 -14.65 14.01 -8.59
CA LYS A 40 -14.61 13.31 -7.29
C LYS A 40 -15.18 11.89 -7.37
N ALA A 41 -16.20 11.65 -8.18
CA ALA A 41 -16.80 10.34 -8.31
C ALA A 41 -15.88 9.39 -9.09
N GLU A 42 -15.24 9.90 -10.14
CA GLU A 42 -14.23 9.17 -10.93
C GLU A 42 -13.00 8.83 -10.08
N LEU A 43 -12.48 9.79 -9.31
CA LEU A 43 -11.39 9.55 -8.37
C LEU A 43 -11.74 8.43 -7.37
N ILE A 44 -12.92 8.50 -6.74
CA ILE A 44 -13.36 7.46 -5.79
C ILE A 44 -13.41 6.09 -6.47
N ASN A 45 -13.81 6.04 -7.74
CA ASN A 45 -13.89 4.78 -8.47
C ASN A 45 -12.50 4.22 -8.84
N GLU A 46 -11.55 5.08 -9.21
CA GLU A 46 -10.15 4.70 -9.44
C GLU A 46 -9.43 4.26 -8.16
N LEU A 47 -9.81 4.83 -7.01
CA LEU A 47 -9.28 4.46 -5.70
C LEU A 47 -9.91 3.19 -5.11
N LYS A 48 -11.00 2.67 -5.68
CA LYS A 48 -11.54 1.38 -5.23
C LYS A 48 -10.50 0.31 -5.45
N THR A 49 -10.07 -0.30 -4.37
CA THR A 49 -9.07 -1.36 -4.39
C THR A 49 -9.62 -2.57 -5.14
N TYR A 50 -8.93 -2.97 -6.21
CA TYR A 50 -9.02 -4.34 -6.68
C TYR A 50 -8.57 -5.25 -5.54
N VAL A 51 -9.31 -6.31 -5.24
CA VAL A 51 -8.94 -7.26 -4.17
C VAL A 51 -7.74 -8.07 -4.64
N LEU A 52 -6.55 -7.48 -4.52
CA LEU A 52 -5.26 -8.15 -4.57
C LEU A 52 -4.69 -8.02 -3.16
N VAL A 53 -4.92 -9.08 -2.39
CA VAL A 53 -4.48 -9.23 -1.00
C VAL A 53 -3.15 -9.97 -0.99
N ASP A 54 -2.07 -9.25 -1.28
CA ASP A 54 -0.72 -9.83 -1.34
C ASP A 54 0.34 -8.99 -0.61
N GLN A 55 -0.03 -7.91 0.08
CA GLN A 55 0.91 -7.18 0.92
C GLN A 55 0.94 -7.73 2.35
N TRP A 56 2.14 -8.09 2.81
CA TRP A 56 2.42 -8.51 4.18
C TRP A 56 3.41 -7.53 4.81
N LEU A 57 3.02 -6.91 5.92
CA LEU A 57 3.88 -6.06 6.74
C LEU A 57 4.23 -6.80 8.03
N PHE A 58 5.53 -6.89 8.33
CA PHE A 58 6.09 -7.51 9.52
C PHE A 58 6.57 -6.40 10.47
N HIS A 59 5.90 -6.23 11.61
CA HIS A 59 6.12 -5.12 12.53
C HIS A 59 7.05 -5.45 13.70
N THR A 60 7.33 -6.74 13.94
CA THR A 60 8.19 -7.20 15.04
C THR A 60 9.23 -8.22 14.60
N GLU A 61 10.36 -8.31 15.29
CA GLU A 61 11.39 -9.32 15.00
C GLU A 61 10.87 -10.75 15.13
N ARG A 62 9.98 -11.00 16.10
CA ARG A 62 9.34 -12.32 16.29
C ARG A 62 8.59 -12.76 15.05
N SER A 63 7.93 -11.83 14.36
CA SER A 63 7.14 -12.13 13.16
C SER A 63 7.99 -12.70 12.01
N LEU A 64 9.29 -12.38 11.96
CA LEU A 64 10.22 -12.95 10.97
C LEU A 64 10.39 -14.46 11.13
N GLY A 65 10.18 -15.00 12.33
CA GLY A 65 10.19 -16.44 12.59
C GLY A 65 9.05 -17.20 11.89
N SER A 66 8.06 -16.51 11.32
CA SER A 66 7.01 -17.12 10.49
C SER A 66 7.43 -17.35 9.03
N ILE A 67 8.59 -16.83 8.62
CA ILE A 67 9.09 -16.93 7.25
C ILE A 67 10.16 -18.03 7.19
N SER A 68 10.04 -18.90 6.20
CA SER A 68 11.09 -19.86 5.85
C SER A 68 11.53 -19.64 4.41
N PHE A 69 12.84 -19.55 4.20
CA PHE A 69 13.39 -19.57 2.84
C PHE A 69 13.00 -20.88 2.14
N LYS A 70 12.40 -20.77 0.94
CA LYS A 70 11.96 -21.93 0.15
C LYS A 70 12.91 -22.23 -1.00
N GLU A 71 13.16 -21.24 -1.84
CA GLU A 71 14.02 -21.36 -3.01
C GLU A 71 14.47 -19.97 -3.51
N ALA A 72 15.57 -19.93 -4.26
CA ALA A 72 15.99 -18.77 -5.05
C ALA A 72 16.19 -19.23 -6.50
N LYS A 73 15.73 -18.42 -7.45
CA LYS A 73 15.88 -18.68 -8.89
C LYS A 73 16.58 -17.50 -9.53
N GLU A 74 17.56 -17.79 -10.38
CA GLU A 74 18.17 -16.79 -11.24
C GLU A 74 17.18 -16.40 -12.34
N VAL A 75 16.90 -15.11 -12.48
CA VAL A 75 16.11 -14.58 -13.59
C VAL A 75 17.07 -14.14 -14.69
N ARG A 76 17.02 -14.82 -15.84
CA ARG A 76 17.76 -14.39 -17.03
C ARG A 76 16.90 -13.36 -17.76
N VAL A 77 17.43 -12.15 -17.89
CA VAL A 77 16.86 -11.04 -18.66
C VAL A 77 17.27 -11.16 -20.12
#